data_AF-A0A0R3T9A4-F1
#
_entry.id   AF-A0A0R3T9A4-F1
#
_cell.length_a   1.000
_cell.length_b   1.000
_cell.length_c   1.000
_cell.angle_alpha   90.00
_cell.angle_beta   90.00
_cell.angle_gamma   90.00
#
_symmetry.space_group_name_H-M   'P 1'
#
loop_
_entity.id
_entity.type
_entity.pdbx_description
1 polymer ?
#
loop_
_entity_poly.entity_id
_entity_poly.type
_entity_poly.pdbx_seq_one_letter_code
_entity_poly.pdbx_strand_id
1 'polypeptide(L)'
;MTVRYLESIATNTSLAGIKLLFRSFEAFCFYCDELCQIVPIGFVLGFYIDTIIGRWWSQYRTLPWPDEIAMLLCAVVNDDNGDVSNHCRGKQQIQKILKYLNLAFAICFREFSATARKRFPAMQSILAEGLITKEELKEYESSGPNNKSPHIIQLTSWAIDIIHNLEATGYIRNSHAVELLIQQILNYRGGIGLLTCFDWISVPLVYTQLATISVYTYLFASVFALQNLEEPARSEFRTNTVVFNVLFYLCWLKVNPSISI
;
A
#
# COMPACT_ATOMS: atom_id res chain seq x y z
N MET A 1 34.56 2.77 34.98
CA MET A 1 35.40 3.83 35.57
C MET A 1 34.45 4.91 36.10
N THR A 2 34.09 4.85 37.38
CA THR A 2 33.13 5.76 38.02
C THR A 2 33.83 7.07 38.39
N VAL A 3 33.48 8.17 37.73
CA VAL A 3 34.04 9.48 38.10
C VAL A 3 33.22 10.06 39.25
N ARG A 4 33.76 10.02 40.47
CA ARG A 4 33.19 10.69 41.65
C ARG A 4 33.50 12.19 41.58
N TYR A 5 32.61 12.99 41.00
CA TYR A 5 32.77 14.46 40.90
C TYR A 5 32.37 15.23 42.18
N LEU A 6 31.76 14.56 43.17
CA LEU A 6 31.13 15.26 44.30
C LEU A 6 32.12 15.81 45.35
N GLU A 7 33.32 15.23 45.48
CA GLU A 7 34.26 15.64 46.56
C GLU A 7 35.15 16.83 46.18
N SER A 8 35.58 17.00 44.92
CA SER A 8 36.52 18.09 44.56
C SER A 8 35.85 19.43 44.24
N ILE A 9 34.54 19.45 43.99
CA ILE A 9 33.79 20.63 43.55
C ILE A 9 33.10 21.36 44.73
N ALA A 10 33.16 20.79 45.94
CA ALA A 10 32.46 21.31 47.12
C ALA A 10 32.97 22.69 47.61
N THR A 11 34.20 23.09 47.30
CA THR A 11 34.88 24.21 47.98
C THR A 11 34.97 25.54 47.21
N ASN A 12 34.63 25.60 45.91
CA ASN A 12 34.81 26.82 45.11
C ASN A 12 33.48 27.51 44.72
N THR A 13 33.32 28.77 45.13
CA THR A 13 32.17 29.65 44.85
C THR A 13 32.10 30.11 43.39
N SER A 14 33.21 30.06 42.64
CA SER A 14 33.27 30.40 41.20
C SER A 14 32.56 29.40 40.28
N LEU A 15 32.27 28.18 40.75
CA LEU A 15 31.60 27.11 40.01
C LEU A 15 30.09 27.01 40.31
N ALA A 16 29.52 27.98 41.04
CA ALA A 16 28.11 27.97 41.42
C ALA A 16 27.14 27.92 40.22
N GLY A 17 27.46 28.62 39.13
CA GLY A 17 26.65 28.58 37.90
C GLY A 17 26.62 27.20 37.23
N ILE A 18 27.74 26.48 37.23
CA ILE A 18 27.82 25.12 36.70
C ILE A 18 27.04 24.13 37.59
N LYS A 19 27.11 24.28 38.93
CA LYS A 19 26.29 23.49 39.87
C LYS A 19 24.79 23.67 39.62
N LEU A 20 24.36 24.90 39.33
CA LEU A 20 22.97 25.22 39.07
C LEU A 20 22.50 24.62 37.74
N LEU A 21 23.36 24.62 36.72
CA LEU A 21 23.11 23.98 35.43
C LEU A 21 22.95 22.46 35.55
N PHE A 22 23.82 21.79 36.31
CA PHE A 22 23.69 20.35 36.58
C PHE A 22 22.39 20.01 37.31
N ARG A 23 22.00 20.79 38.33
CA ARG A 23 20.72 20.60 39.02
C ARG A 23 19.51 20.80 38.10
N SER A 24 19.55 21.81 37.23
CA SER A 24 18.49 22.02 36.23
C SER A 24 18.43 20.88 35.23
N PHE A 25 19.57 20.31 34.84
CA PHE A 25 19.64 19.14 33.96
C PHE A 25 19.10 17.87 34.65
N GLU A 26 19.46 17.63 35.90
CA GLU A 26 18.90 16.52 36.71
C GLU A 26 17.37 16.63 36.80
N ALA A 27 16.85 17.83 37.13
CA ALA A 27 15.42 18.09 37.18
C ALA A 27 14.73 17.84 35.83
N PHE A 28 15.38 18.23 34.73
CA PHE A 28 14.89 17.97 33.37
C PHE A 28 14.86 16.47 33.04
N CYS A 29 15.89 15.71 33.43
CA CYS A 29 15.93 14.25 33.23
C CYS A 29 14.81 13.55 33.99
N PHE A 30 14.53 13.96 35.24
CA PHE A 30 13.40 13.43 36.01
C PHE A 30 12.05 13.77 35.36
N TYR A 31 11.88 15.00 34.86
CA TYR A 31 10.68 15.39 34.13
C TYR A 31 10.48 14.54 32.87
N CYS A 32 11.54 14.27 32.11
CA CYS A 32 11.46 13.39 30.95
C CYS A 32 11.10 11.94 31.30
N ASP A 33 11.56 11.42 32.44
CA ASP A 33 11.20 10.09 32.92
C ASP A 33 9.70 9.99 33.27
N GLU A 34 9.15 11.01 33.95
CA GLU A 34 7.71 11.09 34.21
C GLU A 34 6.89 11.18 32.91
N LEU A 35 7.32 12.02 31.97
CA LEU A 35 6.67 12.12 30.65
C LEU A 35 6.63 10.77 29.92
N CYS A 36 7.71 9.99 29.97
CA CYS A 36 7.77 8.66 29.35
C CYS A 36 6.72 7.69 29.92
N GLN A 37 6.29 7.86 31.17
CA GLN A 37 5.27 7.01 31.82
C GLN A 37 3.84 7.47 31.52
N ILE A 38 3.64 8.77 31.27
CA ILE A 38 2.31 9.36 31.07
C ILE A 38 1.79 9.15 29.64
N VAL A 39 2.67 9.14 28.63
CA VAL A 39 2.24 9.11 27.23
C VAL A 39 1.73 7.70 26.84
N PRO A 40 0.46 7.54 26.41
CA PRO A 40 -0.10 6.24 26.03
C PRO A 40 0.25 5.88 24.58
N ILE A 41 1.54 5.72 24.29
CA ILE A 41 2.04 5.51 22.91
C ILE A 41 1.45 4.26 22.28
N GLY A 42 1.32 3.18 23.08
CA GLY A 42 0.75 1.92 22.61
C GLY A 42 -0.70 2.05 22.13
N PHE A 43 -1.48 2.94 22.76
CA PHE A 43 -2.85 3.22 22.31
C PHE A 43 -2.84 3.91 20.94
N VAL A 44 -2.10 5.03 20.82
CA VAL A 44 -2.02 5.80 19.57
C VAL A 44 -1.49 4.96 18.41
N LEU A 45 -0.40 4.21 18.64
CA LEU A 45 0.16 3.30 17.65
C LEU A 45 -0.79 2.15 17.30
N GLY A 46 -1.48 1.58 18.29
CA GLY A 46 -2.46 0.53 18.08
C GLY A 46 -3.55 0.93 17.09
N PHE A 47 -4.20 2.08 17.32
CA PHE A 47 -5.22 2.60 16.39
C PHE A 47 -4.66 2.93 15.01
N TYR A 48 -3.49 3.54 14.96
CA TYR A 48 -2.83 3.89 13.70
C TYR A 48 -2.56 2.64 12.84
N ILE A 49 -2.03 1.59 13.47
CA ILE A 49 -1.61 0.38 12.77
C ILE A 49 -2.79 -0.50 12.40
N ASP A 50 -3.80 -0.60 13.27
CA ASP A 50 -5.06 -1.27 12.94
C ASP A 50 -5.72 -0.64 11.70
N THR A 51 -5.74 0.70 11.63
CA THR A 51 -6.24 1.44 10.46
C THR A 51 -5.45 1.10 9.19
N ILE A 52 -4.12 1.08 9.27
CA ILE A 52 -3.26 0.79 8.11
C ILE A 52 -3.40 -0.67 7.66
N ILE A 53 -3.35 -1.62 8.59
CA ILE A 53 -3.47 -3.05 8.27
C ILE A 53 -4.85 -3.35 7.69
N GLY A 54 -5.92 -2.80 8.29
CA GLY A 54 -7.28 -2.97 7.78
C GLY A 54 -7.42 -2.45 6.35
N ARG A 55 -6.85 -1.28 6.07
CA ARG A 55 -6.83 -0.71 4.73
C ARG A 55 -5.99 -1.55 3.75
N TRP A 56 -4.79 -1.95 4.14
CA TRP A 56 -3.92 -2.80 3.33
C TRP A 56 -4.61 -4.11 2.94
N TRP A 57 -5.22 -4.78 3.93
CA TRP A 57 -5.96 -6.01 3.70
C TRP A 57 -7.16 -5.80 2.77
N SER A 58 -7.84 -4.67 2.90
CA SER A 58 -8.92 -4.29 1.99
C SER A 58 -8.42 -4.09 0.55
N GLN A 59 -7.27 -3.43 0.35
CA GLN A 59 -6.65 -3.27 -0.97
C GLN A 59 -6.32 -4.63 -1.58
N TYR A 60 -5.67 -5.52 -0.81
CA TYR A 60 -5.33 -6.87 -1.26
C TYR A 60 -6.57 -7.67 -1.68
N ARG A 61 -7.64 -7.66 -0.88
CA ARG A 61 -8.90 -8.36 -1.22
C ARG A 61 -9.65 -7.76 -2.40
N THR A 62 -9.36 -6.51 -2.76
CA THR A 62 -9.97 -5.81 -3.90
C THR A 62 -9.25 -6.13 -5.22
N LEU A 63 -8.06 -6.74 -5.17
CA LEU A 63 -7.31 -7.10 -6.37
C LEU A 63 -8.18 -7.98 -7.29
N PRO A 64 -8.46 -7.52 -8.52
CA PRO A 64 -9.36 -8.23 -9.41
C PRO A 64 -8.61 -9.36 -10.12
N TRP A 65 -9.12 -10.58 -9.99
CA TRP A 65 -8.56 -11.78 -10.64
C TRP A 65 -9.36 -12.13 -11.90
N PRO A 66 -8.70 -12.41 -13.04
CA PRO A 66 -9.40 -12.75 -14.27
C PRO A 66 -9.96 -14.19 -14.26
N ASP A 67 -9.61 -15.00 -13.26
CA ASP A 67 -9.84 -16.43 -13.19
C ASP A 67 -11.34 -16.80 -13.26
N GLU A 68 -12.19 -16.09 -12.53
CA GLU A 68 -13.64 -16.32 -12.54
C GLU A 68 -14.25 -16.05 -13.92
N ILE A 69 -13.81 -14.98 -14.58
CA ILE A 69 -14.25 -14.63 -15.94
C ILE A 69 -13.74 -15.67 -16.93
N ALA A 70 -12.48 -16.11 -16.81
CA ALA A 70 -11.90 -17.13 -17.67
C ALA A 70 -12.65 -18.46 -17.56
N MET A 71 -12.96 -18.89 -16.33
CA MET A 71 -13.74 -20.11 -16.09
C MET A 71 -15.13 -20.02 -16.72
N LEU A 72 -15.82 -18.90 -16.55
CA LEU A 72 -17.15 -18.70 -17.12
C LEU A 72 -17.12 -18.65 -18.65
N LEU A 73 -16.14 -17.96 -19.25
CA LEU A 73 -15.94 -17.92 -20.70
C LEU A 73 -15.72 -19.32 -21.28
N CYS A 74 -14.85 -20.12 -20.68
CA CYS A 74 -14.59 -21.49 -21.11
C CYS A 74 -15.81 -22.41 -20.98
N ALA A 75 -16.72 -22.14 -20.04
CA ALA A 75 -17.93 -22.93 -19.85
C ALA A 75 -19.07 -22.56 -20.81
N VAL A 76 -19.13 -21.29 -21.23
CA VAL A 76 -20.28 -20.73 -21.96
C VAL A 76 -20.05 -20.68 -23.47
N VAL A 77 -18.80 -20.47 -23.90
CA VAL A 77 -18.43 -20.42 -25.32
C VAL A 77 -18.37 -21.84 -25.87
N ASN A 78 -19.32 -22.19 -26.74
CA ASN A 78 -19.38 -23.50 -27.36
C ASN A 78 -18.60 -23.49 -28.68
N ASP A 79 -17.77 -24.51 -28.88
CA ASP A 79 -17.07 -24.77 -30.15
C ASP A 79 -17.70 -25.97 -30.92
N ASP A 80 -18.99 -26.24 -30.68
CA ASP A 80 -19.74 -27.44 -31.10
C ASP A 80 -19.86 -27.70 -32.61
N ASN A 81 -19.33 -26.82 -33.47
CA ASN A 81 -19.28 -27.10 -34.90
C ASN A 81 -18.04 -27.95 -35.14
N GLY A 82 -18.20 -29.23 -35.50
CA GLY A 82 -17.15 -30.23 -35.77
C GLY A 82 -16.13 -29.88 -36.87
N ASP A 83 -15.99 -28.61 -37.19
CA ASP A 83 -14.96 -27.98 -38.00
C ASP A 83 -13.84 -27.46 -37.08
N VAL A 84 -12.67 -28.09 -37.17
CA VAL A 84 -11.46 -27.76 -36.38
C VAL A 84 -11.10 -26.27 -36.47
N SER A 85 -11.49 -25.60 -37.56
CA SER A 85 -11.27 -24.17 -37.76
C SER A 85 -12.10 -23.28 -36.82
N ASN A 86 -13.35 -23.68 -36.48
CA ASN A 86 -14.22 -22.95 -35.58
C ASN A 86 -13.79 -23.12 -34.11
N HIS A 87 -13.26 -24.29 -33.75
CA HIS A 87 -12.71 -24.54 -32.41
C HIS A 87 -11.54 -23.60 -32.06
N CYS A 88 -10.76 -23.20 -33.06
CA CYS A 88 -9.70 -22.21 -32.86
C CYS A 88 -10.26 -20.80 -32.64
N ARG A 89 -11.43 -20.49 -33.18
CA ARG A 89 -11.99 -19.13 -33.21
C ARG A 89 -12.62 -18.75 -31.87
N GLY A 90 -13.40 -19.62 -31.23
CA GLY A 90 -13.95 -19.38 -29.89
C GLY A 90 -12.84 -19.15 -28.88
N LYS A 91 -11.84 -20.05 -28.86
CA LYS A 91 -10.64 -19.92 -28.03
C LYS A 91 -9.86 -18.62 -28.27
N GLN A 92 -9.70 -18.18 -29.53
CA GLN A 92 -9.06 -16.90 -29.84
C GLN A 92 -9.83 -15.71 -29.26
N GLN A 93 -11.16 -15.72 -29.31
CA GLN A 93 -11.98 -14.64 -28.73
C GLN A 93 -11.86 -14.63 -27.19
N ILE A 94 -11.86 -15.79 -26.53
CA ILE A 94 -11.63 -15.89 -25.08
C ILE A 94 -10.26 -15.30 -24.72
N GLN A 95 -9.20 -15.69 -25.44
CA GLN A 95 -7.85 -15.14 -25.22
C GLN A 95 -7.81 -13.63 -25.42
N LYS A 96 -8.53 -13.11 -26.41
CA LYS A 96 -8.62 -11.68 -26.69
C LYS A 96 -9.34 -10.92 -25.57
N ILE A 97 -10.44 -11.45 -25.05
CA ILE A 97 -11.16 -10.88 -23.88
C ILE A 97 -10.22 -10.83 -22.67
N LEU A 98 -9.58 -11.94 -22.32
CA LEU A 98 -8.67 -12.01 -21.17
C LEU A 98 -7.46 -11.08 -21.34
N LYS A 99 -6.94 -10.95 -22.57
CA LYS A 99 -5.88 -10.00 -22.90
C LYS A 99 -6.30 -8.56 -22.63
N TYR A 100 -7.51 -8.15 -23.00
CA TYR A 100 -8.01 -6.80 -22.72
C TYR A 100 -8.22 -6.54 -21.23
N LEU A 101 -8.73 -7.52 -20.47
CA LEU A 101 -8.88 -7.40 -19.02
C LEU A 101 -7.51 -7.29 -18.33
N ASN A 102 -6.55 -8.12 -18.71
CA ASN A 102 -5.19 -8.07 -18.17
C ASN A 102 -4.46 -6.78 -18.56
N LEU A 103 -4.68 -6.27 -19.77
CA LEU A 103 -4.14 -5.00 -20.23
C LEU A 103 -4.73 -3.83 -19.43
N ALA A 104 -6.05 -3.84 -19.18
CA ALA A 104 -6.73 -2.86 -18.35
C ALA A 104 -6.13 -2.84 -16.93
N PHE A 105 -5.96 -4.01 -16.33
CA PHE A 105 -5.32 -4.15 -15.03
C PHE A 105 -3.87 -3.67 -15.06
N ALA A 106 -3.06 -4.07 -16.04
CA ALA A 106 -1.66 -3.67 -16.15
C ALA A 106 -1.48 -2.14 -16.26
N ILE A 107 -2.33 -1.47 -17.05
CA ILE A 107 -2.30 -0.01 -17.19
C ILE A 107 -2.67 0.67 -15.87
N CYS A 108 -3.68 0.18 -15.15
CA CYS A 108 -4.04 0.72 -13.83
C CYS A 108 -2.95 0.46 -12.80
N PHE A 109 -2.46 -0.77 -12.74
CA PHE A 109 -1.47 -1.24 -11.78
C PHE A 109 -0.18 -0.43 -11.92
N ARG A 110 0.20 -0.04 -13.13
CA ARG A 110 1.30 0.91 -13.39
C ARG A 110 1.12 2.27 -12.70
N GLU A 111 -0.11 2.76 -12.54
CA GLU A 111 -0.36 4.08 -11.97
C GLU A 111 -0.11 4.12 -10.47
N PHE A 112 -0.48 3.09 -9.72
CA PHE A 112 -0.21 3.05 -8.27
C PHE A 112 1.11 2.32 -7.92
N SER A 113 1.60 1.43 -8.79
CA SER A 113 2.80 0.64 -8.56
C SER A 113 4.08 1.22 -9.07
N ALA A 114 4.98 1.57 -8.14
CA ALA A 114 6.35 1.93 -8.47
C ALA A 114 7.08 0.77 -9.18
N THR A 115 6.81 -0.47 -8.79
CA THR A 115 7.44 -1.67 -9.40
C THR A 115 6.90 -1.90 -10.80
N ALA A 116 5.58 -1.84 -11.00
CA ALA A 116 4.99 -2.00 -12.32
C ALA A 116 5.26 -0.80 -13.23
N ARG A 117 5.37 0.41 -12.68
CA ARG A 117 5.80 1.61 -13.40
C ARG A 117 7.24 1.51 -13.89
N LYS A 118 8.14 0.89 -13.12
CA LYS A 118 9.50 0.59 -13.58
C LYS A 118 9.50 -0.44 -14.71
N ARG A 119 8.62 -1.44 -14.66
CA ARG A 119 8.50 -2.47 -15.71
C ARG A 119 7.88 -1.91 -17.00
N PHE A 120 6.83 -1.09 -16.88
CA PHE A 120 6.06 -0.56 -18.00
C PHE A 120 6.03 0.98 -17.97
N PRO A 121 7.15 1.70 -18.12
CA PRO A 121 7.17 3.16 -17.92
C PRO A 121 6.31 3.93 -18.92
N ALA A 122 6.25 3.47 -20.16
CA ALA A 122 5.48 4.09 -21.23
C ALA A 122 4.55 3.07 -21.90
N MET A 123 3.53 3.56 -22.61
CA MET A 123 2.64 2.71 -23.40
C MET A 123 3.39 1.97 -24.52
N GLN A 124 4.49 2.54 -25.02
CA GLN A 124 5.40 1.87 -25.96
C GLN A 124 6.06 0.62 -25.36
N SER A 125 6.34 0.59 -24.06
CA SER A 125 6.88 -0.59 -23.38
C SER A 125 5.85 -1.72 -23.34
N ILE A 126 4.57 -1.38 -23.17
CA ILE A 126 3.45 -2.34 -23.21
C ILE A 126 3.28 -2.92 -24.62
N LEU A 127 3.45 -2.08 -25.65
CA LEU A 127 3.45 -2.51 -27.05
C LEU A 127 4.64 -3.42 -27.37
N ALA A 128 5.84 -3.12 -26.87
CA ALA A 128 7.04 -3.92 -27.07
C ALA A 128 6.90 -5.34 -26.47
N GLU A 129 6.16 -5.47 -25.37
CA GLU A 129 5.85 -6.74 -24.71
C GLU A 129 4.69 -7.52 -25.38
N GLY A 130 4.09 -6.96 -26.44
CA GLY A 130 3.03 -7.63 -27.21
C GLY A 130 1.66 -7.67 -26.52
N LEU A 131 1.51 -6.95 -25.40
CA LEU A 131 0.24 -6.87 -24.65
C LEU A 131 -0.83 -6.06 -25.39
N ILE A 132 -0.45 -5.20 -26.33
CA ILE A 132 -1.35 -4.44 -27.21
C ILE A 132 -0.75 -4.37 -28.62
N THR A 133 -1.58 -4.44 -29.66
CA THR A 133 -1.12 -4.24 -31.04
C THR A 133 -0.97 -2.74 -31.36
N LYS A 134 -0.22 -2.41 -32.43
CA LYS A 134 -0.06 -1.02 -32.89
C LYS A 134 -1.39 -0.35 -33.24
N GLU A 135 -2.30 -1.11 -33.84
CA GLU A 135 -3.60 -0.62 -34.28
C GLU A 135 -4.51 -0.37 -33.08
N GLU A 136 -4.62 -1.35 -32.18
CA GLU A 136 -5.37 -1.21 -30.92
C GLU A 136 -4.83 -0.06 -30.07
N LEU A 137 -3.50 0.14 -30.04
CA LEU A 137 -2.91 1.27 -29.31
C LEU A 137 -3.35 2.61 -29.90
N LYS A 138 -3.34 2.74 -31.22
CA LYS A 138 -3.77 3.97 -31.89
C LYS A 138 -5.24 4.27 -31.62
N GLU A 139 -6.09 3.25 -31.66
CA GLU A 139 -7.51 3.38 -31.34
C GLU A 139 -7.71 3.78 -29.87
N TYR A 140 -6.99 3.11 -28.95
CA TYR A 140 -7.02 3.42 -27.53
C TYR A 140 -6.62 4.88 -27.27
N GLU A 141 -5.50 5.35 -27.82
CA GLU A 141 -5.06 6.75 -27.67
C GLU A 141 -6.06 7.74 -28.26
N SER A 142 -6.73 7.39 -29.36
CA SER A 142 -7.76 8.24 -29.99
C SER A 142 -9.07 8.31 -29.21
N SER A 143 -9.35 7.34 -28.33
CA SER A 143 -10.57 7.29 -27.51
C SER A 143 -10.59 8.30 -26.35
N GLY A 144 -9.46 8.94 -26.05
CA GLY A 144 -9.33 9.91 -24.97
C GLY A 144 -10.02 11.24 -25.29
N PRO A 145 -10.82 11.81 -24.36
CA PRO A 145 -11.46 13.11 -24.59
C PRO A 145 -10.42 14.24 -24.57
N ASN A 146 -10.49 15.15 -25.55
CA ASN A 146 -9.73 16.42 -25.60
C ASN A 146 -8.22 16.24 -25.34
N ASN A 147 -7.58 15.30 -26.04
CA ASN A 147 -6.13 15.05 -25.96
C ASN A 147 -5.62 14.61 -24.57
N LYS A 148 -6.51 14.06 -23.73
CA LYS A 148 -6.17 13.44 -22.44
C LYS A 148 -5.95 11.94 -22.59
N SER A 149 -5.26 11.35 -21.62
CA SER A 149 -5.08 9.90 -21.57
C SER A 149 -6.44 9.19 -21.58
N PRO A 150 -6.62 8.17 -22.43
CA PRO A 150 -7.85 7.39 -22.50
C PRO A 150 -8.13 6.66 -21.19
N HIS A 151 -9.42 6.57 -20.85
CA HIS A 151 -9.84 5.88 -19.64
C HIS A 151 -9.81 4.37 -19.85
N ILE A 152 -9.37 3.63 -18.84
CA ILE A 152 -9.38 2.15 -18.81
C ILE A 152 -10.75 1.51 -19.14
N ILE A 153 -11.85 2.27 -19.04
CA ILE A 153 -13.20 1.82 -19.42
C ILE A 153 -13.22 1.30 -20.85
N GLN A 154 -12.44 1.92 -21.75
CA GLN A 154 -12.39 1.54 -23.16
C GLN A 154 -11.97 0.08 -23.37
N LEU A 155 -11.03 -0.43 -22.57
CA LEU A 155 -10.55 -1.81 -22.70
C LEU A 155 -11.59 -2.82 -22.20
N THR A 156 -12.29 -2.46 -21.12
CA THR A 156 -13.39 -3.28 -20.59
C THR A 156 -14.60 -3.27 -21.51
N SER A 157 -14.87 -2.16 -22.22
CA SER A 157 -15.96 -2.11 -23.21
C SER A 157 -15.63 -2.96 -24.44
N TRP A 158 -14.40 -2.94 -24.94
CA TRP A 158 -13.99 -3.84 -26.04
C TRP A 158 -14.14 -5.32 -25.70
N ALA A 159 -13.88 -5.71 -24.44
CA ALA A 159 -14.15 -7.07 -23.97
C ALA A 159 -15.64 -7.42 -24.01
N ILE A 160 -16.51 -6.49 -23.59
CA ILE A 160 -17.97 -6.65 -23.64
C ILE A 160 -18.47 -6.72 -25.10
N ASP A 161 -17.91 -5.90 -25.99
CA ASP A 161 -18.25 -5.92 -27.42
C ASP A 161 -17.94 -7.28 -28.06
N ILE A 162 -16.82 -7.91 -27.69
CA ILE A 162 -16.50 -9.28 -28.15
C ILE A 162 -17.55 -10.28 -27.64
N ILE A 163 -18.01 -10.16 -26.40
CA ILE A 163 -19.04 -11.05 -25.85
C ILE A 163 -20.36 -10.89 -26.61
N HIS A 164 -20.80 -9.67 -26.90
CA HIS A 164 -21.98 -9.45 -27.73
C HIS A 164 -21.81 -10.01 -29.15
N ASN A 165 -20.62 -9.90 -29.73
CA ASN A 165 -20.33 -10.53 -31.02
C ASN A 165 -20.38 -12.07 -30.94
N LEU A 166 -19.93 -12.68 -29.84
CA LEU A 166 -20.03 -14.13 -29.61
C LEU A 166 -21.48 -14.61 -29.45
N GLU A 167 -22.35 -13.79 -28.87
CA GLU A 167 -23.80 -14.04 -28.82
C GLU A 167 -24.41 -13.94 -30.23
N ALA A 168 -24.15 -12.85 -30.95
CA ALA A 168 -24.70 -12.62 -32.29
C ALA A 168 -24.26 -13.68 -33.31
N THR A 169 -23.06 -14.23 -33.15
CA THR A 169 -22.52 -15.30 -34.00
C THR A 169 -22.94 -16.70 -33.54
N GLY A 170 -23.67 -16.83 -32.43
CA GLY A 170 -24.23 -18.08 -31.93
C GLY A 170 -23.25 -18.99 -31.18
N TYR A 171 -22.03 -18.52 -30.86
CA TYR A 171 -21.10 -19.26 -29.99
C TYR A 171 -21.65 -19.35 -28.56
N ILE A 172 -22.31 -18.29 -28.11
CA ILE A 172 -23.05 -18.26 -26.84
C ILE A 172 -24.54 -18.36 -27.16
N ARG A 173 -25.15 -19.49 -26.83
CA ARG A 173 -26.57 -19.76 -27.13
C ARG A 173 -27.53 -19.19 -26.09
N ASN A 174 -27.05 -18.96 -24.87
CA ASN A 174 -27.86 -18.54 -23.74
C ASN A 174 -27.60 -17.06 -23.40
N SER A 175 -28.57 -16.19 -23.65
CA SER A 175 -28.48 -14.75 -23.33
C SER A 175 -28.30 -14.47 -21.83
N HIS A 176 -28.80 -15.35 -20.94
CA HIS A 176 -28.54 -15.18 -19.50
C HIS A 176 -27.05 -15.37 -19.17
N ALA A 177 -26.34 -16.24 -19.89
CA ALA A 177 -24.91 -16.43 -19.69
C ALA A 177 -24.10 -15.20 -20.14
N VAL A 178 -24.57 -14.48 -21.16
CA VAL A 178 -24.01 -13.20 -21.60
C VAL A 178 -24.17 -12.15 -20.50
N GLU A 179 -25.36 -12.03 -19.90
CA GLU A 179 -25.61 -11.11 -18.80
C GLU A 179 -24.67 -11.40 -17.61
N LEU A 180 -24.52 -12.66 -17.21
CA LEU A 180 -23.60 -13.06 -16.15
C LEU A 180 -22.15 -12.70 -16.47
N LEU A 181 -21.69 -12.93 -17.71
CA LEU A 181 -20.34 -12.56 -18.14
C LEU A 181 -20.10 -11.05 -18.05
N ILE A 182 -21.07 -10.25 -18.53
CA ILE A 182 -20.99 -8.80 -18.47
C ILE A 182 -20.96 -8.33 -17.01
N GLN A 183 -21.81 -8.88 -16.15
CA GLN A 183 -21.80 -8.56 -14.71
C GLN A 183 -20.44 -8.86 -14.07
N GLN A 184 -19.80 -9.98 -14.41
CA GLN A 184 -18.46 -10.30 -13.89
C GLN A 184 -17.39 -9.32 -14.37
N ILE A 185 -17.44 -8.88 -15.63
CA ILE A 185 -16.54 -7.84 -16.15
C ILE A 185 -16.78 -6.50 -15.44
N LEU A 186 -18.04 -6.14 -15.18
CA LEU A 186 -18.37 -4.92 -14.44
C LEU A 186 -17.86 -4.97 -13.00
N ASN A 187 -17.96 -6.12 -12.32
CA ASN A 187 -17.40 -6.34 -10.99
C ASN A 187 -15.87 -6.24 -11.01
N TYR A 188 -15.21 -6.86 -12.00
CA TYR A 188 -13.76 -6.76 -12.21
C TYR A 188 -13.31 -5.30 -12.39
N ARG A 189 -14.02 -4.54 -13.24
CA ARG A 189 -13.81 -3.10 -13.43
C ARG A 189 -14.07 -2.31 -12.13
N GLY A 190 -15.08 -2.69 -11.37
CA GLY A 190 -15.39 -2.11 -10.06
C GLY A 190 -14.23 -2.26 -9.08
N GLY A 191 -13.62 -3.45 -9.03
CA GLY A 191 -12.41 -3.73 -8.25
C GLY A 191 -11.24 -2.83 -8.66
N ILE A 192 -10.96 -2.72 -9.97
CA ILE A 192 -9.96 -1.78 -10.49
C ILE A 192 -10.25 -0.34 -10.04
N GLY A 193 -11.50 0.12 -10.17
CA GLY A 193 -11.88 1.48 -9.77
C GLY A 193 -11.70 1.74 -8.28
N LEU A 194 -12.01 0.75 -7.43
CA LEU A 194 -11.81 0.84 -5.99
C LEU A 194 -10.31 0.88 -5.63
N LEU A 195 -9.44 0.16 -6.35
CA LEU A 195 -7.98 0.30 -6.21
C LEU A 195 -7.51 1.72 -6.55
N THR A 196 -8.03 2.32 -7.61
CA THR A 196 -7.75 3.73 -7.92
C THR A 196 -8.23 4.67 -6.81
N CYS A 197 -9.39 4.41 -6.21
CA CYS A 197 -9.85 5.19 -5.05
C CYS A 197 -8.93 5.04 -3.84
N PHE A 198 -8.37 3.84 -3.61
CA PHE A 198 -7.36 3.66 -2.57
C PHE A 198 -6.10 4.49 -2.89
N ASP A 199 -5.59 4.48 -4.11
CA ASP A 199 -4.42 5.32 -4.43
C ASP A 199 -4.72 6.82 -4.26
N TRP A 200 -5.89 7.26 -4.73
CA TRP A 200 -6.29 8.67 -4.66
C TRP A 200 -6.53 9.16 -3.23
N ILE A 201 -7.19 8.34 -2.40
CA ILE A 201 -7.54 8.69 -1.02
C ILE A 201 -6.64 7.89 -0.09
N SER A 202 -5.52 8.49 0.31
CA SER A 202 -4.59 7.91 1.30
C SER A 202 -5.14 8.02 2.73
N VAL A 203 -4.49 7.33 3.67
CA VAL A 203 -4.79 7.50 5.10
C VAL A 203 -4.59 8.97 5.48
N PRO A 204 -5.52 9.62 6.20
CA PRO A 204 -5.39 11.02 6.57
C PRO A 204 -4.02 11.33 7.18
N LEU A 205 -3.36 12.37 6.65
CA LEU A 205 -2.01 12.76 7.06
C LEU A 205 -1.89 13.01 8.57
N VAL A 206 -2.97 13.49 9.20
CA VAL A 206 -2.97 13.74 10.65
C VAL A 206 -2.74 12.47 11.46
N TYR A 207 -3.18 11.29 11.01
CA TYR A 207 -2.96 10.04 11.73
C TYR A 207 -1.49 9.61 11.69
N THR A 208 -0.84 9.74 10.53
CA THR A 208 0.60 9.45 10.40
C THR A 208 1.44 10.45 11.21
N GLN A 209 1.05 11.73 11.20
CA GLN A 209 1.70 12.77 11.99
C GLN A 209 1.58 12.54 13.49
N LEU A 210 0.37 12.22 13.98
CA LEU A 210 0.14 11.94 15.41
C LEU A 210 0.95 10.75 15.89
N ALA A 211 1.00 9.65 15.11
CA ALA A 211 1.81 8.49 15.44
C ALA A 211 3.31 8.84 15.48
N THR A 212 3.80 9.60 14.49
CA THR A 212 5.21 10.01 14.40
C THR A 212 5.61 10.92 15.55
N ILE A 213 4.80 11.94 15.85
CA ILE A 213 5.04 12.87 16.97
C ILE A 213 5.04 12.09 18.28
N SER A 214 4.07 11.20 18.51
CA SER A 214 3.98 10.42 19.75
C SER A 214 5.25 9.59 19.99
N VAL A 215 5.73 8.89 18.97
CA VAL A 215 6.96 8.09 19.08
C VAL A 215 8.19 8.98 19.22
N TYR A 216 8.33 10.04 18.43
CA TYR A 216 9.52 10.90 18.46
C TYR A 216 9.63 11.71 19.75
N THR A 217 8.50 12.16 20.31
CA THR A 217 8.49 12.79 21.65
C THR A 217 8.92 11.80 22.72
N TYR A 218 8.48 10.54 22.65
CA TYR A 218 8.95 9.50 23.56
C TYR A 218 10.45 9.21 23.39
N LEU A 219 10.94 9.09 22.16
CA LEU A 219 12.37 8.89 21.90
C LEU A 219 13.19 10.03 22.47
N PHE A 220 12.76 11.27 22.22
CA PHE A 220 13.42 12.46 22.76
C PHE A 220 13.47 12.42 24.28
N ALA A 221 12.33 12.21 24.95
CA ALA A 221 12.28 12.13 26.41
C ALA A 221 13.13 10.96 26.96
N SER A 222 13.10 9.80 26.29
CA SER A 222 13.84 8.61 26.71
C SER A 222 15.36 8.81 26.71
N VAL A 223 15.91 9.62 25.81
CA VAL A 223 17.36 9.93 25.76
C VAL A 223 17.81 10.66 27.02
N PHE A 224 16.98 11.56 27.55
CA PHE A 224 17.26 12.28 28.79
C PHE A 224 16.91 11.46 30.03
N ALA A 225 15.83 10.68 29.98
CA ALA A 225 15.47 9.73 31.05
C ALA A 225 16.53 8.62 31.22
N LEU A 226 17.29 8.30 30.18
CA LEU A 226 18.39 7.33 30.23
C LEU A 226 19.70 7.87 30.82
N GLN A 227 19.76 9.15 31.17
CA GLN A 227 20.97 9.69 31.81
C GLN A 227 21.15 9.05 33.19
N ASN A 228 22.33 8.47 33.41
CA ASN A 228 22.63 7.71 34.63
C ASN A 228 22.87 8.66 35.81
N LEU A 229 21.81 8.92 36.57
CA LEU A 229 21.84 9.72 37.79
C LEU A 229 21.87 8.86 39.07
N GLU A 230 21.74 7.52 38.95
CA GLU A 230 21.60 6.56 40.06
C GLU A 230 22.71 5.50 40.09
N GLU A 231 22.70 4.63 41.12
CA GLU A 231 23.66 3.52 41.30
C GLU A 231 23.75 2.57 40.08
N PRO A 232 24.95 2.01 39.80
CA PRO A 232 25.25 1.35 38.54
C PRO A 232 24.35 0.15 38.21
N ALA A 233 24.01 -0.70 39.19
CA ALA A 233 23.21 -1.91 38.95
C ALA A 233 21.74 -1.59 38.57
N ARG A 234 21.13 -0.58 39.20
CA ARG A 234 19.76 -0.12 38.87
C ARG A 234 19.72 0.58 37.51
N SER A 235 20.82 1.22 37.14
CA SER A 235 20.98 1.90 35.86
C SER A 235 21.00 0.95 34.65
N GLU A 236 21.63 -0.23 34.77
CA GLU A 236 21.72 -1.21 33.68
C GLU A 236 20.36 -1.83 33.33
N PHE A 237 19.58 -2.25 34.34
CA PHE A 237 18.24 -2.81 34.13
C PHE A 237 17.27 -1.77 33.51
N ARG A 238 17.32 -0.53 33.99
CA ARG A 238 16.53 0.58 33.44
C ARG A 238 16.89 0.84 31.98
N THR A 239 18.19 0.89 31.69
CA THR A 239 18.70 1.12 30.34
C THR A 239 18.20 0.05 29.36
N ASN A 240 18.33 -1.23 29.71
CA ASN A 240 17.87 -2.33 28.85
C ASN A 240 16.36 -2.27 28.58
N THR A 241 15.56 -1.93 29.60
CA THR A 241 14.09 -1.84 29.47
C THR A 241 13.68 -0.69 28.56
N VAL A 242 14.29 0.49 28.72
CA VAL A 242 13.97 1.65 27.87
C VAL A 242 14.46 1.42 26.44
N VAL A 243 15.65 0.85 26.24
CA VAL A 243 16.14 0.48 24.90
C VAL A 243 15.20 -0.51 24.21
N PHE A 244 14.69 -1.52 24.95
CA PHE A 244 13.69 -2.44 24.42
C PHE A 244 12.41 -1.70 24.00
N ASN A 245 11.86 -0.82 24.85
CA ASN A 245 10.65 -0.07 24.54
C ASN A 245 10.84 0.87 23.33
N VAL A 246 11.98 1.54 23.25
CA VAL A 246 12.38 2.37 22.11
C VAL A 246 12.40 1.55 20.82
N LEU A 247 13.07 0.40 20.82
CA LEU A 247 13.11 -0.49 19.67
C LEU A 247 11.73 -1.00 19.33
N PHE A 248 10.93 -1.39 20.33
CA PHE A 248 9.57 -1.87 20.14
C PHE A 248 8.69 -0.82 19.46
N TYR A 249 8.63 0.41 19.97
CA TYR A 249 7.82 1.48 19.37
C TYR A 249 8.35 1.94 18.01
N LEU A 250 9.66 1.93 17.79
CA LEU A 250 10.25 2.20 16.48
C LEU A 250 9.89 1.11 15.46
N CYS A 251 10.04 -0.16 15.84
CA CYS A 251 9.62 -1.29 15.01
C CYS A 251 8.13 -1.20 14.70
N TRP A 252 7.31 -0.87 15.70
CA TRP A 252 5.87 -0.77 15.56
C TRP A 252 5.48 0.39 14.63
N LEU A 253 6.08 1.58 14.76
CA LEU A 253 5.90 2.70 13.81
C LEU A 253 6.40 2.37 12.40
N LYS A 254 7.48 1.59 12.30
CA LYS A 254 8.03 1.10 11.03
C LYS A 254 7.20 -0.02 10.41
N VAL A 255 6.19 -0.55 11.10
CA VAL A 255 5.13 -1.36 10.49
C VAL A 255 4.31 -0.45 9.60
N ASN A 256 4.88 -0.17 8.44
CA ASN A 256 4.18 0.35 7.30
C ASN A 256 4.22 -0.80 6.30
N PRO A 257 3.10 -1.50 6.04
CA PRO A 257 2.98 -2.30 4.84
C PRO A 257 3.26 -1.34 3.69
N SER A 258 4.52 -1.35 3.24
CA SER A 258 5.08 -0.43 2.28
C SER A 258 4.49 -0.81 0.94
N ILE A 259 3.25 -0.41 0.77
CA ILE A 259 2.40 -0.77 -0.34
C ILE A 259 1.94 0.54 -0.95
N SER A 260 2.94 1.26 -1.45
CA SER A 260 2.95 1.50 -2.88
C SER A 260 3.09 0.13 -3.56
N ILE A 261 1.97 -0.63 -3.64
CA ILE A 261 1.85 -1.76 -4.57
C ILE A 261 2.27 -1.18 -5.87
#